data_AF-A0A533XS05-F1
#
_entry.id   AF-A0A533XS05-F1
#
_cell.length_a   1.000
_cell.length_b   1.000
_cell.length_c   1.000
_cell.angle_alpha   90.00
_cell.angle_beta   90.00
_cell.angle_gamma   90.00
#
_symmetry.space_group_name_H-M   'P 1'
#
loop_
_entity.id
_entity.type
_entity.pdbx_description
1 polymer ?
#
loop_
_entity_poly.entity_id
_entity_poly.type
_entity_poly.pdbx_seq_one_letter_code
_entity_poly.pdbx_strand_id
1 'polypeptide(L)'
;NDNQMSISPNVGSLSAYLNRTYTGEFVTRVREETQQLLKAIPRFGDSLSRLAHRAEELAKGIILPGLLFEELGFRYVGPIDGHSFEHLLGTLRNVLKLKGPTLLHVITKKGLGYEPAMKDPVWFHACSAFDRQTGRPLKQASKPSYTAVATNTLCRLARQDRRIVAITAAMCEGTGLTGFAKEFPDRFHDVGIAEQHALTFAAGLATQGLRPVVAMYSTFLQRAFDQIVHDIATQNLPVTIMIDRGGLVAEDGTTHHGAFDYAFLRHVPNMVMMAPKDENELQHMVKTCLTYEGPAAVRYSRGCAWGVPMEPSPTAIPIGQGELLREGTDLALVAIGVTVLPAMQAAERLAEEGISAAVINARFVKPLDTVLITRVARRVKCLLTVEEGCRMGGFGSAVLEALSEQDVINLPTRVLGLPDKYIEQGSQDILRARYGLTAEGIYEEAKGLLATVELGVQARR
;
A
#
# COMPACT_ATOMS: atom_id res chain seq x y z
N ASN A 1 -9.16 2.40 22.20
CA ASN A 1 -8.50 1.08 22.33
C ASN A 1 -7.03 1.30 22.02
N ASP A 2 -6.20 1.41 23.05
CA ASP A 2 -4.76 1.53 22.94
C ASP A 2 -4.13 0.18 23.28
N ASN A 3 -3.50 -0.45 22.29
CA ASN A 3 -2.76 -1.70 22.45
C ASN A 3 -1.27 -1.54 22.10
N GLN A 4 -0.80 -0.29 21.98
CA GLN A 4 0.55 0.12 21.59
C GLN A 4 1.00 -0.35 20.19
N MET A 5 0.10 -0.90 19.38
CA MET A 5 0.39 -1.48 18.08
C MET A 5 -0.53 -0.89 17.01
N SER A 6 0.03 -0.59 15.84
CA SER A 6 -0.73 -0.45 14.60
C SER A 6 -0.70 -1.80 13.89
N ILE A 7 0.03 -1.92 12.78
CA ILE A 7 0.55 -3.20 12.28
C ILE A 7 1.85 -3.49 13.01
N SER A 8 2.85 -2.63 12.79
CA SER A 8 4.07 -2.50 13.56
C SER A 8 3.80 -1.71 14.87
N PRO A 9 4.76 -1.60 15.82
CA PRO A 9 4.60 -0.79 17.02
C PRO A 9 4.18 0.66 16.69
N ASN A 10 3.31 1.25 17.51
CA ASN A 10 2.87 2.63 17.31
C ASN A 10 4.06 3.60 17.36
N VAL A 11 4.02 4.62 16.49
CA VAL A 11 5.00 5.71 16.43
C VAL A 11 4.33 7.06 16.64
N GLY A 12 5.13 8.10 16.85
CA GLY A 12 4.65 9.48 17.01
C GLY A 12 4.55 9.95 18.46
N SER A 13 4.52 11.27 18.62
CA SER A 13 4.56 11.95 19.93
C SER A 13 3.35 11.62 20.80
N LEU A 14 2.16 11.44 20.22
CA LEU A 14 0.96 11.08 20.98
C LEU A 14 1.06 9.67 21.59
N SER A 15 1.63 8.69 20.86
CA SER A 15 1.86 7.36 21.43
C SER A 15 2.88 7.41 22.57
N ALA A 16 3.98 8.16 22.39
CA ALA A 16 4.97 8.37 23.46
C ALA A 16 4.35 9.06 24.69
N TYR A 17 3.47 10.04 24.46
CA TYR A 17 2.74 10.75 25.50
C TYR A 17 1.81 9.83 26.29
N LEU A 18 1.02 9.00 25.61
CA LEU A 18 0.12 8.04 26.26
C LEU A 18 0.88 6.92 26.99
N ASN A 19 1.99 6.43 26.44
CA ASN A 19 2.82 5.37 27.05
C ASN A 19 3.47 5.78 28.38
N ARG A 20 3.78 7.07 28.59
CA ARG A 20 4.29 7.56 29.88
C ARG A 20 3.30 7.38 31.04
N THR A 21 2.01 7.21 30.72
CA THR A 21 0.96 6.89 31.69
C THR A 21 1.06 5.44 32.19
N TYR A 22 1.70 4.55 31.43
CA TYR A 22 1.73 3.10 31.66
C TYR A 22 2.88 2.64 32.57
N THR A 23 4.04 3.28 32.53
CA THR A 23 5.28 2.77 33.17
C THR A 23 5.28 2.81 34.70
N GLY A 24 4.19 3.21 35.35
CA GLY A 24 4.13 3.30 36.80
C GLY A 24 5.06 4.35 37.40
N GLU A 25 6.01 4.94 36.65
CA GLU A 25 6.89 6.02 37.09
C GLU A 25 6.08 7.23 37.57
N PHE A 26 4.95 7.54 36.94
CA PHE A 26 4.03 8.58 37.45
C PHE A 26 3.45 8.20 38.81
N VAL A 27 2.96 6.97 38.97
CA VAL A 27 2.39 6.49 40.25
C VAL A 27 3.46 6.41 41.34
N THR A 28 4.66 5.94 40.99
CA THR A 28 5.81 5.80 41.90
C THR A 28 6.34 7.17 42.30
N ARG A 29 6.50 8.10 41.35
CA ARG A 29 6.94 9.48 41.61
C ARG A 29 5.93 10.27 42.43
N VAL A 30 4.63 10.17 42.11
CA VAL A 30 3.57 10.76 42.94
C VAL A 30 3.58 10.16 44.35
N ARG A 31 3.79 8.84 44.50
CA ARG A 31 3.81 8.18 45.81
C ARG A 31 5.06 8.54 46.64
N GLU A 32 6.23 8.62 46.01
CA GLU A 32 7.49 9.03 46.64
C GLU A 32 7.46 10.51 47.05
N GLU A 33 6.94 11.39 46.18
CA GLU A 33 6.82 12.83 46.46
C GLU A 33 5.70 13.12 47.47
N THR A 34 4.60 12.35 47.48
CA THR A 34 3.56 12.42 48.54
C THR A 34 4.12 11.98 49.89
N GLN A 35 4.98 10.96 49.92
CA GLN A 35 5.69 10.56 51.13
C GLN A 35 6.68 11.62 51.61
N GLN A 36 7.37 12.33 50.69
CA GLN A 36 8.25 13.45 51.06
C GLN A 36 7.45 14.66 51.57
N LEU A 37 6.31 14.98 50.97
CA LEU A 37 5.39 16.02 51.44
C LEU A 37 4.88 15.72 52.85
N LEU A 38 4.46 14.48 53.12
CA LEU A 38 4.01 14.06 54.46
C LEU A 38 5.14 14.09 55.51
N LYS A 39 6.37 13.79 55.12
CA LYS A 39 7.57 13.88 56.00
C LYS A 39 8.05 15.31 56.22
N ALA A 40 7.71 16.22 55.31
CA ALA A 40 8.10 17.63 55.35
C ALA A 40 7.03 18.52 56.01
N ILE A 41 6.13 17.96 56.81
CA ILE A 41 5.19 18.71 57.66
C ILE A 41 5.79 18.82 59.07
N PRO A 42 6.52 19.90 59.43
CA PRO A 42 6.76 20.20 60.82
C PRO A 42 5.46 20.72 61.43
N ARG A 43 5.28 20.48 62.74
CA ARG A 43 4.21 21.10 63.52
C ARG A 43 4.23 22.62 63.31
N PHE A 44 3.19 23.11 62.62
CA PHE A 44 2.69 24.50 62.52
C PHE A 44 3.72 25.65 62.46
N GLY A 45 3.79 26.32 61.29
CA GLY A 45 4.28 27.71 61.15
C GLY A 45 5.14 27.97 59.90
N ASP A 46 4.74 28.93 59.06
CA ASP A 46 5.52 29.63 58.01
C ASP A 46 6.02 28.91 56.75
N SER A 47 5.34 27.86 56.26
CA SER A 47 5.68 27.24 54.96
C SER A 47 4.53 27.07 53.97
N LEU A 48 3.42 27.82 54.11
CA LEU A 48 2.31 27.74 53.16
C LEU A 48 2.66 28.29 51.76
N SER A 49 3.42 29.38 51.67
CA SER A 49 3.79 29.99 50.37
C SER A 49 4.78 29.13 49.58
N ARG A 50 5.76 28.50 50.26
CA ARG A 50 6.71 27.57 49.63
C ARG A 50 6.04 26.26 49.19
N LEU A 51 5.04 25.79 49.94
CA LEU A 51 4.22 24.66 49.55
C LEU A 51 3.36 24.99 48.32
N ALA A 52 2.76 26.18 48.30
CA ALA A 52 1.93 26.66 47.18
C ALA A 52 2.75 26.86 45.89
N HIS A 53 3.92 27.49 45.97
CA HIS A 53 4.76 27.71 44.79
C HIS A 53 5.36 26.41 44.24
N ARG A 54 5.68 25.44 45.11
CA ARG A 54 6.09 24.09 44.69
C ARG A 54 4.93 23.27 44.13
N ALA A 55 3.72 23.40 44.68
CA ALA A 55 2.52 22.80 44.11
C ALA A 55 2.21 23.37 42.72
N GLU A 56 2.45 24.67 42.51
CA GLU A 56 2.32 25.35 41.22
C GLU A 56 3.38 24.87 40.20
N GLU A 57 4.64 24.68 40.60
CA GLU A 57 5.67 24.06 39.74
C GLU A 57 5.38 22.59 39.44
N LEU A 58 4.84 21.83 40.39
CA LEU A 58 4.38 20.44 40.18
C LEU A 58 3.21 20.41 39.20
N ALA A 59 2.24 21.31 39.31
CA ALA A 59 1.14 21.44 38.35
C ALA A 59 1.64 21.83 36.94
N LYS A 60 2.69 22.65 36.83
CA LYS A 60 3.36 22.97 35.56
C LYS A 60 4.09 21.77 34.93
N GLY A 61 4.51 20.79 35.73
CA GLY A 61 5.18 19.57 35.28
C GLY A 61 4.26 18.35 35.08
N ILE A 62 3.03 18.37 35.60
CA ILE A 62 2.03 17.31 35.45
C ILE A 62 1.24 17.57 34.17
N ILE A 63 1.68 16.98 33.06
CA ILE A 63 0.84 16.91 31.87
C ILE A 63 -0.11 15.71 32.07
N LEU A 64 -1.32 15.97 32.57
CA LEU A 64 -2.37 14.96 32.67
C LEU A 64 -2.76 14.51 31.25
N PRO A 65 -2.75 13.19 30.93
CA PRO A 65 -3.07 12.68 29.59
C PRO A 65 -4.37 13.25 29.01
N GLY A 66 -5.35 13.52 29.87
CA GLY A 66 -6.64 14.08 29.49
C GLY A 66 -6.64 15.53 29.05
N LEU A 67 -5.67 16.36 29.49
CA LEU A 67 -5.67 17.80 29.24
C LEU A 67 -5.67 18.12 27.73
N LEU A 68 -4.85 17.40 26.96
CA LEU A 68 -4.81 17.52 25.51
C LEU A 68 -6.19 17.30 24.87
N PHE A 69 -6.89 16.27 25.31
CA PHE A 69 -8.20 15.92 24.75
C PHE A 69 -9.30 16.85 25.27
N GLU A 70 -9.17 17.35 26.50
CA GLU A 70 -10.05 18.35 27.07
C GLU A 70 -9.95 19.69 26.35
N GLU A 71 -8.75 20.11 25.95
CA GLU A 71 -8.55 21.28 25.08
C GLU A 71 -9.17 21.09 23.69
N LEU A 72 -9.20 19.85 23.18
CA LEU A 72 -9.92 19.48 21.95
C LEU A 72 -11.45 19.40 22.15
N GLY A 73 -11.95 19.65 23.36
CA GLY A 73 -13.37 19.65 23.71
C GLY A 73 -13.93 18.28 24.09
N PHE A 74 -13.10 17.26 24.28
CA PHE A 74 -13.52 15.96 24.78
C PHE A 74 -13.49 15.91 26.30
N ARG A 75 -14.47 15.26 26.91
CA ARG A 75 -14.27 14.73 28.27
C ARG A 75 -13.32 13.54 28.17
N TYR A 76 -12.31 13.47 29.03
CA TYR A 76 -11.39 12.33 29.05
C TYR A 76 -11.68 11.39 30.23
N VAL A 77 -11.81 10.10 29.95
CA VAL A 77 -12.02 9.05 30.97
C VAL A 77 -11.01 7.93 30.74
N GLY A 78 -10.18 7.62 31.74
CA GLY A 78 -9.18 6.55 31.68
C GLY A 78 -7.75 7.05 31.97
N PRO A 79 -6.71 6.27 31.62
CA PRO A 79 -6.80 4.95 31.01
C PRO A 79 -7.41 3.89 31.94
N ILE A 80 -8.17 2.94 31.40
CA ILE A 80 -8.69 1.78 32.12
C ILE A 80 -8.23 0.47 31.47
N ASP A 81 -8.14 -0.60 32.26
CA ASP A 81 -7.86 -1.95 31.77
C ASP A 81 -9.05 -2.49 30.96
N GLY A 82 -8.84 -2.70 29.67
CA GLY A 82 -9.83 -3.22 28.73
C GLY A 82 -10.09 -4.71 28.84
N HIS A 83 -9.32 -5.44 29.64
CA HIS A 83 -9.51 -6.88 29.84
C HIS A 83 -10.30 -7.21 31.11
N SER A 84 -10.63 -6.20 31.92
CA SER A 84 -11.54 -6.32 33.06
C SER A 84 -12.98 -6.04 32.63
N PHE A 85 -13.73 -7.08 32.27
CA PHE A 85 -15.10 -6.94 31.75
C PHE A 85 -16.01 -6.17 32.72
N GLU A 86 -16.01 -6.53 34.01
CA GLU A 86 -16.86 -5.89 35.02
C GLU A 86 -16.55 -4.39 35.18
N HIS A 87 -15.27 -4.03 35.18
CA HIS A 87 -14.83 -2.63 35.28
C HIS A 87 -15.17 -1.84 34.01
N LEU A 88 -14.92 -2.43 32.84
CA LEU A 88 -15.22 -1.80 31.54
C LEU A 88 -16.71 -1.58 31.36
N LEU A 89 -17.55 -2.58 31.69
CA LEU A 89 -19.01 -2.48 31.58
C LEU A 89 -19.57 -1.40 32.51
N GLY A 90 -19.11 -1.36 33.77
CA GLY A 90 -19.49 -0.31 34.72
C GLY A 90 -19.10 1.09 34.23
N THR A 91 -17.89 1.22 33.69
CA THR A 91 -17.39 2.50 33.16
C THR A 91 -18.19 2.95 31.94
N LEU A 92 -18.46 2.05 30.98
CA LEU A 92 -19.28 2.35 29.81
C LEU A 92 -20.69 2.82 30.20
N ARG A 93 -21.34 2.15 31.17
CA ARG A 93 -22.66 2.56 31.69
C ARG A 93 -22.66 3.96 32.29
N ASN A 94 -21.54 4.40 32.89
CA ASN A 94 -21.40 5.74 33.44
C ASN A 94 -21.10 6.78 32.36
N VAL A 95 -20.18 6.45 31.43
CA VAL A 95 -19.80 7.32 30.30
C VAL A 95 -21.02 7.64 29.43
N LEU A 96 -21.89 6.67 29.17
CA LEU A 96 -23.12 6.86 28.37
C LEU A 96 -24.12 7.85 28.98
N LYS A 97 -24.01 8.16 30.28
CA LYS A 97 -24.85 9.16 30.96
C LYS A 97 -24.30 10.58 30.84
N LEU A 98 -23.05 10.74 30.41
CA LEU A 98 -22.40 12.05 30.29
C LEU A 98 -22.88 12.78 29.04
N LYS A 99 -23.01 14.11 29.13
CA LYS A 99 -23.33 14.97 27.98
C LYS A 99 -22.05 15.40 27.26
N GLY A 100 -22.11 15.40 25.93
CA GLY A 100 -21.01 15.83 25.07
C GLY A 100 -20.04 14.70 24.69
N PRO A 101 -19.08 14.97 23.79
CA PRO A 101 -18.14 13.97 23.33
C PRO A 101 -17.22 13.54 24.48
N THR A 102 -17.09 12.22 24.67
CA THR A 102 -16.25 11.63 25.71
C THR A 102 -15.29 10.64 25.08
N LEU A 103 -13.99 10.83 25.33
CA LEU A 103 -12.94 9.88 24.98
C LEU A 103 -12.72 8.92 26.16
N LEU A 104 -13.15 7.67 25.99
CA LEU A 104 -12.82 6.58 26.91
C LEU A 104 -11.53 5.89 26.46
N HIS A 105 -10.45 6.11 27.20
CA HIS A 105 -9.16 5.50 26.94
C HIS A 105 -9.11 4.10 27.58
N VAL A 106 -9.20 3.08 26.74
CA VAL A 106 -9.14 1.66 27.14
C VAL A 106 -7.82 1.06 26.66
N ILE A 107 -7.05 0.48 27.57
CA ILE A 107 -5.79 -0.22 27.28
C ILE A 107 -6.08 -1.70 27.05
N THR A 108 -5.61 -2.25 25.93
CA THR A 108 -5.71 -3.69 25.64
C THR A 108 -4.35 -4.26 25.22
N LYS A 109 -4.32 -5.55 24.90
CA LYS A 109 -3.13 -6.27 24.46
C LYS A 109 -3.47 -7.02 23.17
N LYS A 110 -2.77 -6.69 22.09
CA LYS A 110 -3.01 -7.28 20.76
C LYS A 110 -2.76 -8.79 20.83
N GLY A 111 -3.70 -9.59 20.31
CA GLY A 111 -3.64 -11.04 20.33
C GLY A 111 -3.99 -11.72 21.66
N LEU A 112 -4.41 -10.98 22.70
CA LEU A 112 -4.75 -11.58 24.00
C LEU A 112 -5.78 -12.71 23.84
N GLY A 113 -5.51 -13.85 24.49
CA GLY A 113 -6.34 -15.05 24.40
C GLY A 113 -5.80 -16.09 23.43
N TYR A 114 -4.76 -15.76 22.65
CA TYR A 114 -4.07 -16.71 21.77
C TYR A 114 -2.55 -16.49 21.82
N GLU A 115 -1.86 -17.37 22.55
CA GLU A 115 -0.42 -17.25 22.87
C GLU A 115 0.48 -17.00 21.64
N PRO A 116 0.32 -17.70 20.49
CA PRO A 116 1.08 -17.39 19.28
C PRO A 116 0.90 -15.94 18.79
N ALA A 117 -0.32 -15.42 18.82
CA ALA A 117 -0.61 -14.03 18.42
C ALA A 117 -0.12 -12.98 19.42
N MET A 118 0.04 -13.35 20.69
CA MET A 118 0.67 -12.46 21.66
C MET A 118 2.18 -12.38 21.48
N LYS A 119 2.82 -13.45 21.00
CA LYS A 119 4.26 -13.49 20.72
C LYS A 119 4.62 -12.81 19.40
N ASP A 120 3.75 -12.92 18.40
CA ASP A 120 3.95 -12.30 17.08
C ASP A 120 2.69 -11.56 16.59
N PRO A 121 2.30 -10.45 17.26
CA PRO A 121 1.07 -9.72 16.93
C PRO A 121 1.11 -9.04 15.56
N VAL A 122 2.30 -8.92 14.98
CA VAL A 122 2.55 -8.41 13.63
C VAL A 122 2.18 -9.46 12.61
N TRP A 123 2.76 -10.67 12.69
CA TRP A 123 2.50 -11.71 11.70
C TRP A 123 1.02 -12.08 11.70
N PHE A 124 0.41 -12.18 12.87
CA PHE A 124 -1.02 -12.46 13.04
C PHE A 124 -1.96 -11.31 12.63
N HIS A 125 -1.45 -10.13 12.27
CA HIS A 125 -2.29 -9.06 11.75
C HIS A 125 -2.84 -9.40 10.35
N ALA A 126 -2.04 -10.08 9.51
CA ALA A 126 -2.41 -10.43 8.14
C ALA A 126 -1.74 -11.74 7.68
N CYS A 127 -1.71 -12.76 8.54
CA CYS A 127 -1.10 -14.05 8.26
C CYS A 127 -1.89 -14.85 7.22
N SER A 128 -1.18 -15.64 6.41
CA SER A 128 -1.78 -16.72 5.63
C SER A 128 -2.27 -17.85 6.55
N ALA A 129 -3.06 -18.78 6.00
CA ALA A 129 -3.52 -19.97 6.72
C ALA A 129 -2.39 -20.67 7.51
N PHE A 130 -2.68 -20.98 8.78
CA PHE A 130 -1.73 -21.48 9.75
C PHE A 130 -2.33 -22.60 10.61
N ASP A 131 -1.48 -23.43 11.18
CA ASP A 131 -1.89 -24.43 12.16
C ASP A 131 -2.30 -23.75 13.47
N ARG A 132 -3.55 -23.95 13.89
CA ARG A 132 -4.13 -23.24 15.05
C ARG A 132 -3.41 -23.54 16.35
N GLN A 133 -2.85 -24.74 16.55
CA GLN A 133 -2.19 -25.09 17.81
C GLN A 133 -0.81 -24.44 17.93
N THR A 134 -0.03 -24.49 16.85
CA THR A 134 1.37 -24.05 16.82
C THR A 134 1.53 -22.59 16.39
N GLY A 135 0.53 -22.03 15.69
CA GLY A 135 0.63 -20.72 15.06
C GLY A 135 1.62 -20.70 13.90
N ARG A 136 1.93 -21.84 13.27
CA ARG A 136 2.89 -21.89 12.15
C ARG A 136 2.16 -21.88 10.81
N PRO A 137 2.70 -21.21 9.77
CA PRO A 137 2.13 -21.25 8.43
C PRO A 137 1.95 -22.69 7.93
N LEU A 138 0.81 -23.02 7.31
CA LEU A 138 0.54 -24.35 6.77
C LEU A 138 1.35 -24.66 5.50
N LYS A 139 1.72 -23.62 4.75
CA LYS A 139 2.52 -23.73 3.53
C LYS A 139 3.66 -22.73 3.60
N GLN A 140 4.87 -23.19 3.32
CA GLN A 140 5.96 -22.30 2.97
C GLN A 140 5.87 -21.97 1.48
N ALA A 141 5.99 -20.68 1.15
CA ALA A 141 6.05 -20.26 -0.24
C ALA A 141 7.38 -20.75 -0.85
N SER A 142 7.30 -21.47 -1.97
CA SER A 142 8.48 -21.91 -2.73
C SER A 142 9.03 -20.81 -3.65
N LYS A 143 8.23 -19.78 -3.93
CA LYS A 143 8.56 -18.65 -4.80
C LYS A 143 8.68 -17.36 -3.97
N PRO A 144 9.55 -16.42 -4.36
CA PRO A 144 9.64 -15.13 -3.67
C PRO A 144 8.34 -14.33 -3.85
N SER A 145 8.00 -13.50 -2.87
CA SER A 145 6.91 -12.52 -3.03
C SER A 145 7.37 -11.31 -3.82
N TYR A 146 6.47 -10.64 -4.54
CA TYR A 146 6.78 -9.38 -5.21
C TYR A 146 7.31 -8.32 -4.21
N THR A 147 6.73 -8.26 -3.01
CA THR A 147 7.21 -7.43 -1.90
C THR A 147 8.67 -7.69 -1.55
N ALA A 148 9.06 -8.97 -1.42
CA ALA A 148 10.44 -9.34 -1.11
C ALA A 148 11.39 -8.97 -2.26
N VAL A 149 10.98 -9.18 -3.51
CA VAL A 149 11.78 -8.81 -4.69
C VAL A 149 12.02 -7.31 -4.73
N ALA A 150 10.97 -6.50 -4.57
CA ALA A 150 11.07 -5.05 -4.64
C ALA A 150 11.97 -4.49 -3.52
N THR A 151 11.78 -4.95 -2.28
CA THR A 151 12.54 -4.47 -1.12
C THR A 151 13.98 -4.97 -1.08
N ASN A 152 14.25 -6.22 -1.48
CA ASN A 152 15.62 -6.71 -1.63
C ASN A 152 16.38 -5.93 -2.71
N THR A 153 15.70 -5.53 -3.78
CA THR A 153 16.26 -4.66 -4.82
C THR A 153 16.55 -3.27 -4.26
N LEU A 154 15.59 -2.68 -3.53
CA LEU A 154 15.77 -1.39 -2.86
C LEU A 154 16.98 -1.40 -1.91
N CYS A 155 17.13 -2.42 -1.07
CA CYS A 155 18.29 -2.54 -0.18
C CYS A 155 19.61 -2.61 -0.98
N ARG A 156 19.65 -3.39 -2.07
CA ARG A 156 20.83 -3.51 -2.93
C ARG A 156 21.24 -2.15 -3.52
N LEU A 157 20.28 -1.37 -3.97
CA LEU A 157 20.50 -0.03 -4.52
C LEU A 157 20.89 0.98 -3.43
N ALA A 158 20.29 0.90 -2.26
CA ALA A 158 20.60 1.77 -1.13
C ALA A 158 22.00 1.54 -0.55
N ARG A 159 22.62 0.36 -0.74
CA ARG A 159 24.05 0.16 -0.44
C ARG A 159 24.97 1.01 -1.33
N GLN A 160 24.52 1.30 -2.55
CA GLN A 160 25.30 2.02 -3.56
C GLN A 160 25.00 3.52 -3.57
N ASP A 161 23.81 3.93 -3.11
CA ASP A 161 23.39 5.33 -3.07
C ASP A 161 22.89 5.73 -1.67
N ARG A 162 23.64 6.63 -1.02
CA ARG A 162 23.33 7.14 0.32
C ARG A 162 22.12 8.09 0.34
N ARG A 163 21.70 8.61 -0.81
CA ARG A 163 20.55 9.53 -0.94
C ARG A 163 19.22 8.80 -0.80
N ILE A 164 19.21 7.47 -0.97
CA ILE A 164 17.98 6.66 -0.88
C ILE A 164 17.52 6.60 0.58
N VAL A 165 16.27 7.03 0.80
CA VAL A 165 15.57 7.02 2.10
C VAL A 165 14.25 6.29 1.93
N ALA A 166 13.93 5.33 2.80
CA ALA A 166 12.70 4.57 2.75
C ALA A 166 11.66 5.10 3.75
N ILE A 167 10.42 5.26 3.30
CA ILE A 167 9.32 5.81 4.09
C ILE A 167 8.13 4.86 4.00
N THR A 168 7.47 4.62 5.13
CA THR A 168 6.22 3.86 5.20
C THR A 168 5.23 4.53 6.14
N ALA A 169 3.95 4.20 6.00
CA ALA A 169 2.87 4.64 6.87
C ALA A 169 2.38 3.47 7.73
N ALA A 170 3.04 3.19 8.85
CA ALA A 170 2.76 2.09 9.78
C ALA A 170 2.76 0.67 9.19
N MET A 171 3.37 0.48 8.01
CA MET A 171 3.32 -0.78 7.25
C MET A 171 4.71 -1.37 7.01
N CYS A 172 5.64 -1.26 7.97
CA CYS A 172 7.02 -1.73 7.79
C CYS A 172 7.09 -3.21 7.38
N GLU A 173 6.42 -4.12 8.10
CA GLU A 173 6.41 -5.54 7.72
C GLU A 173 5.54 -5.80 6.48
N GLY A 174 4.39 -5.14 6.38
CA GLY A 174 3.47 -5.28 5.27
C GLY A 174 4.13 -4.97 3.91
N THR A 175 4.90 -3.89 3.85
CA THR A 175 5.63 -3.45 2.67
C THR A 175 7.03 -4.07 2.55
N GLY A 176 7.42 -4.97 3.46
CA GLY A 176 8.69 -5.69 3.44
C GLY A 176 9.93 -4.86 3.83
N LEU A 177 9.74 -3.65 4.35
CA LEU A 177 10.83 -2.73 4.69
C LEU A 177 11.59 -3.10 5.97
N THR A 178 11.22 -4.17 6.68
CA THR A 178 11.92 -4.64 7.88
C THR A 178 13.42 -4.85 7.65
N GLY A 179 13.80 -5.40 6.50
CA GLY A 179 15.22 -5.58 6.15
C GLY A 179 15.93 -4.24 5.96
N PHE A 180 15.28 -3.29 5.29
CA PHE A 180 15.80 -1.95 5.08
C PHE A 180 15.97 -1.19 6.40
N ALA A 181 14.95 -1.22 7.27
CA ALA A 181 14.97 -0.56 8.57
C ALA A 181 16.09 -1.07 9.48
N LYS A 182 16.38 -2.39 9.43
CA LYS A 182 17.48 -3.00 10.18
C LYS A 182 18.85 -2.62 9.62
N GLU A 183 18.99 -2.57 8.29
CA GLU A 183 20.27 -2.31 7.64
C GLU A 183 20.62 -0.81 7.58
N PHE A 184 19.61 0.05 7.44
CA PHE A 184 19.75 1.50 7.27
C PHE A 184 18.82 2.29 8.22
N PRO A 185 18.98 2.15 9.54
CA PRO A 185 18.06 2.76 10.52
C PRO A 185 17.96 4.29 10.37
N ASP A 186 19.07 4.97 10.07
CA ASP A 186 19.11 6.43 9.89
C ASP A 186 18.47 6.93 8.57
N ARG A 187 18.07 6.01 7.68
CA ARG A 187 17.45 6.30 6.39
C ARG A 187 16.08 5.64 6.24
N PHE A 188 15.48 5.23 7.34
CA PHE A 188 14.15 4.64 7.39
C PHE A 188 13.24 5.49 8.27
N HIS A 189 12.05 5.80 7.77
CA HIS A 189 11.04 6.55 8.51
C HIS A 189 9.69 5.87 8.45
N ASP A 190 9.13 5.57 9.62
CA ASP A 190 7.72 5.21 9.79
C ASP A 190 6.98 6.43 10.32
N VAL A 191 6.02 6.94 9.54
CA VAL A 191 5.24 8.13 9.90
C VAL A 191 3.92 7.82 10.60
N GLY A 192 3.67 6.56 10.95
CA GLY A 192 2.38 6.11 11.48
C GLY A 192 1.32 5.98 10.37
N ILE A 193 0.04 5.83 10.74
CA ILE A 193 -1.07 5.74 9.77
C ILE A 193 -1.42 7.16 9.26
N ALA A 194 -0.49 7.72 8.49
CA ALA A 194 -0.55 9.08 7.97
C ALA A 194 0.01 9.12 6.54
N GLU A 195 -0.71 8.53 5.60
CA GLU A 195 -0.28 8.41 4.21
C GLU A 195 0.01 9.78 3.58
N GLN A 196 -0.81 10.79 3.86
CA GLN A 196 -0.59 12.16 3.38
C GLN A 196 0.77 12.68 3.88
N HIS A 197 1.05 12.51 5.17
CA HIS A 197 2.30 12.94 5.76
C HIS A 197 3.49 12.21 5.11
N ALA A 198 3.38 10.91 4.82
CA ALA A 198 4.44 10.14 4.17
C ALA A 198 4.85 10.75 2.83
N LEU A 199 3.87 11.12 1.98
CA LEU A 199 4.13 11.66 0.65
C LEU A 199 4.64 13.12 0.70
N THR A 200 4.06 13.98 1.53
CA THR A 200 4.56 15.36 1.70
C THR A 200 5.95 15.37 2.33
N PHE A 201 6.21 14.48 3.30
CA PHE A 201 7.53 14.33 3.90
C PHE A 201 8.57 13.88 2.86
N ALA A 202 8.21 12.91 2.02
CA ALA A 202 9.03 12.52 0.88
C ALA A 202 9.31 13.71 -0.06
N ALA A 203 8.29 14.50 -0.41
CA ALA A 203 8.48 15.71 -1.22
C ALA A 203 9.52 16.64 -0.59
N GLY A 204 9.41 16.94 0.71
CA GLY A 204 10.38 17.74 1.45
C GLY A 204 11.80 17.21 1.35
N LEU A 205 12.01 15.90 1.57
CA LEU A 205 13.34 15.27 1.42
C LEU A 205 13.88 15.36 -0.01
N ALA A 206 13.02 15.19 -1.02
CA ALA A 206 13.39 15.30 -2.43
C ALA A 206 13.90 16.71 -2.78
N THR A 207 13.29 17.78 -2.21
CA THR A 207 13.80 19.15 -2.40
C THR A 207 15.21 19.37 -1.87
N GLN A 208 15.66 18.53 -0.93
CA GLN A 208 17.00 18.59 -0.34
C GLN A 208 18.00 17.66 -1.05
N GLY A 209 17.66 17.13 -2.22
CA GLY A 209 18.55 16.29 -3.04
C GLY A 209 18.59 14.82 -2.64
N LEU A 210 17.70 14.37 -1.74
CA LEU A 210 17.53 12.95 -1.43
C LEU A 210 16.66 12.24 -2.48
N ARG A 211 16.68 10.90 -2.46
CA ARG A 211 15.88 10.02 -3.32
C ARG A 211 14.89 9.22 -2.46
N PRO A 212 13.81 9.85 -1.99
CA PRO A 212 12.85 9.19 -1.11
C PRO A 212 12.06 8.11 -1.87
N VAL A 213 11.86 6.98 -1.19
CA VAL A 213 11.07 5.84 -1.65
C VAL A 213 9.94 5.64 -0.65
N VAL A 214 8.71 5.90 -1.09
CA VAL A 214 7.51 5.65 -0.28
C VAL A 214 6.96 4.28 -0.66
N ALA A 215 7.00 3.33 0.27
CA ALA A 215 6.36 2.03 0.10
C ALA A 215 4.98 2.03 0.75
N MET A 216 3.95 1.77 -0.04
CA MET A 216 2.55 1.89 0.38
C MET A 216 1.67 0.92 -0.39
N TYR A 217 0.54 0.51 0.20
CA TYR A 217 -0.45 -0.26 -0.55
C TYR A 217 -1.22 0.66 -1.50
N SER A 218 -1.60 0.14 -2.67
CA SER A 218 -2.44 0.87 -3.64
C SER A 218 -3.71 1.45 -3.01
N THR A 219 -4.41 0.68 -2.16
CA THR A 219 -5.63 1.15 -1.51
C THR A 219 -5.41 2.36 -0.59
N PHE A 220 -4.30 2.38 0.15
CA PHE A 220 -4.00 3.45 1.09
C PHE A 220 -3.41 4.68 0.40
N LEU A 221 -2.76 4.50 -0.75
CA LEU A 221 -2.27 5.61 -1.57
C LEU A 221 -3.41 6.56 -1.99
N GLN A 222 -4.64 6.07 -2.08
CA GLN A 222 -5.83 6.89 -2.33
C GLN A 222 -5.98 8.04 -1.31
N ARG A 223 -5.53 7.85 -0.06
CA ARG A 223 -5.57 8.88 0.98
C ARG A 223 -4.65 10.06 0.71
N ALA A 224 -3.58 9.85 -0.07
CA ALA A 224 -2.52 10.81 -0.33
C ALA A 224 -2.49 11.29 -1.79
N PHE A 225 -3.62 11.17 -2.51
CA PHE A 225 -3.69 11.58 -3.91
C PHE A 225 -3.33 13.06 -4.12
N ASP A 226 -3.86 13.94 -3.27
CA ASP A 226 -3.60 15.38 -3.30
C ASP A 226 -2.11 15.70 -3.13
N GLN A 227 -1.41 15.00 -2.23
CA GLN A 227 0.02 15.17 -1.98
C GLN A 227 0.86 14.72 -3.19
N ILE A 228 0.42 13.71 -3.93
CA ILE A 228 1.06 13.32 -5.20
C ILE A 228 0.91 14.43 -6.24
N VAL A 229 -0.28 15.01 -6.36
CA VAL A 229 -0.56 16.07 -7.35
C VAL A 229 0.19 17.36 -7.00
N HIS A 230 -0.05 17.89 -5.80
CA HIS A 230 0.38 19.24 -5.41
C HIS A 230 1.81 19.27 -4.89
N ASP A 231 2.17 18.39 -3.97
CA ASP A 231 3.47 18.48 -3.30
C ASP A 231 4.59 17.87 -4.15
N ILE A 232 4.29 16.81 -4.91
CA ILE A 232 5.28 16.03 -5.67
C ILE A 232 5.29 16.40 -7.15
N ALA A 233 4.18 16.17 -7.86
CA ALA A 233 4.17 16.20 -9.32
C ALA A 233 4.26 17.62 -9.90
N THR A 234 3.64 18.59 -9.24
CA THR A 234 3.69 20.01 -9.64
C THR A 234 5.13 20.54 -9.69
N GLN A 235 5.99 20.08 -8.80
CA GLN A 235 7.41 20.45 -8.73
C GLN A 235 8.33 19.45 -9.46
N ASN A 236 7.76 18.42 -10.10
CA ASN A 236 8.50 17.33 -10.74
C ASN A 236 9.57 16.71 -9.83
N LEU A 237 9.24 16.45 -8.55
CA LEU A 237 10.21 15.96 -7.57
C LEU A 237 10.52 14.46 -7.78
N PRO A 238 11.78 14.02 -7.57
CA PRO A 238 12.23 12.64 -7.74
C PRO A 238 11.79 11.73 -6.58
N VAL A 239 10.48 11.60 -6.37
CA VAL A 239 9.88 10.68 -5.39
C VAL A 239 9.53 9.36 -6.08
N THR A 240 10.07 8.26 -5.56
CA THR A 240 9.70 6.92 -5.99
C THR A 240 8.57 6.38 -5.10
N ILE A 241 7.49 5.90 -5.73
CA ILE A 241 6.36 5.27 -5.04
C ILE A 241 6.36 3.77 -5.38
N MET A 242 6.68 2.94 -4.40
CA MET A 242 6.56 1.48 -4.50
C MET A 242 5.16 1.08 -4.06
N ILE A 243 4.29 0.80 -5.03
CA ILE A 243 2.88 0.50 -4.82
C ILE A 243 2.71 -1.01 -4.70
N ASP A 244 2.65 -1.48 -3.46
CA ASP A 244 2.37 -2.87 -3.13
C ASP A 244 0.84 -3.13 -3.15
N ARG A 245 0.41 -4.39 -3.11
CA ARG A 245 -1.01 -4.79 -3.07
C ARG A 245 -1.83 -4.15 -4.21
N GLY A 246 -1.19 -3.92 -5.36
CA GLY A 246 -1.89 -3.46 -6.55
C GLY A 246 -2.90 -4.51 -7.04
N GLY A 247 -4.11 -4.07 -7.38
CA GLY A 247 -5.19 -4.90 -7.90
C GLY A 247 -5.95 -5.69 -6.84
N LEU A 248 -6.19 -6.97 -7.13
CA LEU A 248 -6.98 -7.83 -6.26
C LEU A 248 -6.12 -8.27 -5.06
N VAL A 249 -6.71 -8.20 -3.87
CA VAL A 249 -6.07 -8.47 -2.58
C VAL A 249 -7.00 -9.42 -1.86
N ALA A 250 -6.58 -10.68 -1.76
CA ALA A 250 -7.46 -11.82 -1.50
C ALA A 250 -8.44 -11.62 -0.32
N GLU A 251 -7.92 -11.77 0.91
CA GLU A 251 -8.77 -11.93 2.10
C GLU A 251 -9.12 -10.62 2.78
N ASP A 252 -8.47 -9.52 2.42
CA ASP A 252 -8.78 -8.21 3.01
C ASP A 252 -10.05 -7.59 2.39
N GLY A 253 -10.44 -8.07 1.20
CA GLY A 253 -11.73 -7.82 0.56
C GLY A 253 -11.92 -6.40 0.03
N THR A 254 -13.19 -5.98 -0.04
CA THR A 254 -13.66 -4.81 -0.77
C THR A 254 -12.92 -3.52 -0.46
N THR A 255 -12.57 -3.28 0.81
CA THR A 255 -11.91 -2.04 1.26
C THR A 255 -10.42 -2.00 0.93
N HIS A 256 -9.83 -3.13 0.55
CA HIS A 256 -8.38 -3.28 0.37
C HIS A 256 -7.95 -3.54 -1.07
N HIS A 257 -8.89 -3.81 -1.98
CA HIS A 257 -8.58 -3.93 -3.39
C HIS A 257 -7.96 -2.63 -3.92
N GLY A 258 -6.70 -2.74 -4.34
CA GLY A 258 -5.93 -1.67 -4.97
C GLY A 258 -6.26 -1.51 -6.45
N ALA A 259 -7.53 -1.36 -6.79
CA ALA A 259 -8.00 -1.41 -8.18
C ALA A 259 -7.86 -0.09 -8.94
N PHE A 260 -7.61 1.03 -8.25
CA PHE A 260 -7.84 2.37 -8.79
C PHE A 260 -6.55 3.14 -9.14
N ASP A 261 -5.38 2.64 -8.76
CA ASP A 261 -4.11 3.37 -8.88
C ASP A 261 -3.75 3.75 -10.33
N TYR A 262 -4.01 2.89 -11.30
CA TYR A 262 -3.84 3.23 -12.72
C TYR A 262 -4.65 4.46 -13.11
N ALA A 263 -5.92 4.53 -12.69
CA ALA A 263 -6.81 5.60 -13.09
C ALA A 263 -6.47 6.94 -12.43
N PHE A 264 -6.22 6.93 -11.11
CA PHE A 264 -5.96 8.18 -10.42
C PHE A 264 -4.53 8.69 -10.61
N LEU A 265 -3.53 7.84 -10.89
CA LEU A 265 -2.16 8.31 -11.11
C LEU A 265 -1.86 8.72 -12.55
N ARG A 266 -2.46 8.07 -13.56
CA ARG A 266 -2.07 8.32 -14.96
C ARG A 266 -2.40 9.74 -15.44
N HIS A 267 -3.42 10.39 -14.88
CA HIS A 267 -3.79 11.73 -15.34
C HIS A 267 -2.91 12.83 -14.72
N VAL A 268 -2.12 12.52 -13.69
CA VAL A 268 -1.23 13.48 -13.02
C VAL A 268 -0.02 13.78 -13.93
N PRO A 269 0.27 15.04 -14.27
CA PRO A 269 1.44 15.40 -15.10
C PRO A 269 2.77 14.90 -14.52
N ASN A 270 3.80 14.74 -15.37
CA ASN A 270 5.16 14.33 -15.03
C ASN A 270 5.34 12.91 -14.44
N MET A 271 4.26 12.27 -13.98
CA MET A 271 4.30 10.92 -13.42
C MET A 271 4.72 9.88 -14.45
N VAL A 272 5.66 9.04 -14.05
CA VAL A 272 5.92 7.73 -14.67
C VAL A 272 5.18 6.67 -13.85
N MET A 273 4.46 5.78 -14.52
CA MET A 273 3.74 4.69 -13.87
C MET A 273 4.00 3.37 -14.58
N MET A 274 4.56 2.42 -13.83
CA MET A 274 5.00 1.12 -14.32
C MET A 274 4.28 -0.02 -13.59
N ALA A 275 4.18 -1.18 -14.25
CA ALA A 275 3.71 -2.41 -13.64
C ALA A 275 4.40 -3.63 -14.30
N PRO A 276 5.17 -4.43 -13.55
CA PRO A 276 6.02 -5.47 -14.10
C PRO A 276 5.24 -6.76 -14.41
N LYS A 277 5.58 -7.41 -15.52
CA LYS A 277 5.06 -8.75 -15.88
C LYS A 277 5.52 -9.84 -14.91
N ASP A 278 6.72 -9.69 -14.34
CA ASP A 278 7.39 -10.67 -13.49
C ASP A 278 8.37 -10.03 -12.48
N GLU A 279 8.98 -10.84 -11.62
CA GLU A 279 9.95 -10.38 -10.63
C GLU A 279 11.25 -9.82 -11.20
N ASN A 280 11.69 -10.27 -12.38
CA ASN A 280 12.91 -9.77 -12.99
C ASN A 280 12.65 -8.35 -13.49
N GLU A 281 11.56 -8.12 -14.21
CA GLU A 281 11.15 -6.79 -14.64
C GLU A 281 10.91 -5.84 -13.45
N LEU A 282 10.38 -6.35 -12.33
CA LEU A 282 10.20 -5.55 -11.11
C LEU A 282 11.53 -4.97 -10.59
N GLN A 283 12.62 -5.74 -10.55
CA GLN A 283 13.90 -5.19 -10.08
C GLN A 283 14.43 -4.08 -11.01
N HIS A 284 14.24 -4.23 -12.32
CA HIS A 284 14.61 -3.21 -13.31
C HIS A 284 13.74 -1.95 -13.16
N MET A 285 12.45 -2.10 -12.89
CA MET A 285 11.54 -0.97 -12.67
C MET A 285 11.85 -0.21 -11.38
N VAL A 286 12.20 -0.89 -10.27
CA VAL A 286 12.65 -0.23 -9.04
C VAL A 286 13.91 0.61 -9.32
N LYS A 287 14.88 0.06 -10.07
CA LYS A 287 16.06 0.82 -10.51
C LYS A 287 15.69 2.01 -11.40
N THR A 288 14.72 1.83 -12.28
CA THR A 288 14.23 2.87 -13.20
C THR A 288 13.60 4.03 -12.43
N CYS A 289 12.71 3.75 -11.46
CA CYS A 289 12.12 4.78 -10.61
C CYS A 289 13.19 5.63 -9.91
N LEU A 290 14.19 4.97 -9.30
CA LEU A 290 15.26 5.63 -8.56
C LEU A 290 16.23 6.44 -9.45
N THR A 291 16.27 6.14 -10.75
CA THR A 291 17.11 6.84 -11.73
C THR A 291 16.35 7.99 -12.41
N TYR A 292 15.02 7.97 -12.40
CA TYR A 292 14.21 9.05 -12.96
C TYR A 292 14.27 10.30 -12.08
N GLU A 293 14.34 11.47 -12.71
CA GLU A 293 14.44 12.77 -12.02
C GLU A 293 13.08 13.37 -11.64
N GLY A 294 11.98 12.78 -12.10
CA GLY A 294 10.62 13.14 -11.71
C GLY A 294 9.96 12.08 -10.83
N PRO A 295 8.66 12.20 -10.56
CA PRO A 295 7.97 11.22 -9.76
C PRO A 295 7.67 9.95 -10.55
N ALA A 296 7.98 8.80 -9.96
CA ALA A 296 7.81 7.50 -10.58
C ALA A 296 7.16 6.50 -9.63
N ALA A 297 6.20 5.74 -10.15
CA ALA A 297 5.51 4.69 -9.44
C ALA A 297 5.74 3.33 -10.11
N VAL A 298 5.91 2.29 -9.29
CA VAL A 298 5.89 0.89 -9.73
C VAL A 298 4.84 0.13 -8.92
N ARG A 299 3.80 -0.38 -9.60
CA ARG A 299 2.70 -1.15 -9.00
C ARG A 299 2.92 -2.65 -9.17
N TYR A 300 2.93 -3.38 -8.07
CA TYR A 300 3.03 -4.84 -8.04
C TYR A 300 2.00 -5.47 -7.10
N SER A 301 1.59 -6.70 -7.44
CA SER A 301 0.48 -7.39 -6.76
C SER A 301 0.90 -8.00 -5.42
N ARG A 302 -0.09 -8.24 -4.54
CA ARG A 302 0.09 -9.13 -3.39
C ARG A 302 0.30 -10.57 -3.88
N GLY A 303 1.25 -11.27 -3.27
CA GLY A 303 1.45 -12.71 -3.46
C GLY A 303 2.84 -13.08 -3.97
N CYS A 304 2.95 -14.33 -4.40
CA CYS A 304 4.18 -14.88 -4.98
C CYS A 304 4.35 -14.39 -6.42
N ALA A 305 5.60 -14.16 -6.80
CA ALA A 305 6.00 -13.97 -8.18
C ALA A 305 6.04 -15.31 -8.94
N TRP A 306 6.51 -15.30 -10.18
CA TRP A 306 6.35 -16.44 -11.09
C TRP A 306 7.44 -17.51 -10.94
N GLY A 307 8.56 -17.17 -10.31
CA GLY A 307 9.76 -17.99 -10.20
C GLY A 307 10.65 -17.90 -11.44
N VAL A 308 10.67 -16.77 -12.16
CA VAL A 308 11.48 -16.62 -13.37
C VAL A 308 12.97 -16.42 -13.03
N PRO A 309 13.89 -16.75 -13.95
CA PRO A 309 15.31 -16.42 -13.78
C PRO A 309 15.52 -14.92 -13.55
N MET A 310 16.34 -14.59 -12.55
CA MET A 310 16.67 -13.20 -12.19
C MET A 310 18.04 -12.82 -12.72
N GLU A 311 18.14 -11.66 -13.37
CA GLU A 311 19.43 -11.07 -13.69
C GLU A 311 20.18 -10.66 -12.41
N PRO A 312 21.52 -10.81 -12.35
CA PRO A 312 22.28 -10.51 -11.15
C PRO A 312 22.17 -9.05 -10.67
N SER A 313 22.05 -8.11 -11.62
CA SER A 313 22.05 -6.68 -11.35
C SER A 313 20.89 -5.98 -12.06
N PRO A 314 20.11 -5.15 -11.36
CA PRO A 314 19.03 -4.41 -11.98
C PRO A 314 19.58 -3.26 -12.83
N THR A 315 19.07 -3.17 -14.05
CA THR A 315 19.34 -2.11 -15.02
C THR A 315 18.10 -1.23 -15.20
N ALA A 316 18.30 0.06 -15.46
CA ALA A 316 17.17 0.94 -15.77
C ALA A 316 16.65 0.64 -17.18
N ILE A 317 15.32 0.54 -17.33
CA ILE A 317 14.67 0.34 -18.63
C ILE A 317 14.32 1.68 -19.27
N PRO A 318 14.30 1.78 -20.60
CA PRO A 318 13.85 2.98 -21.30
C PRO A 318 12.38 3.29 -20.97
N ILE A 319 12.13 4.48 -20.40
CA ILE A 319 10.79 4.91 -20.00
C ILE A 319 9.89 5.00 -21.23
N GLY A 320 8.70 4.40 -21.15
CA GLY A 320 7.67 4.48 -22.19
C GLY A 320 7.84 3.54 -23.37
N GLN A 321 8.84 2.65 -23.36
CA GLN A 321 8.94 1.59 -24.36
C GLN A 321 8.25 0.35 -23.83
N GLY A 322 7.44 -0.37 -24.60
CA GLY A 322 6.87 -1.68 -24.25
C GLY A 322 7.70 -2.83 -24.83
N GLU A 323 7.17 -4.05 -24.77
CA GLU A 323 7.77 -5.22 -25.44
C GLU A 323 6.73 -5.99 -26.24
N LEU A 324 7.07 -6.35 -27.47
CA LEU A 324 6.31 -7.33 -28.24
C LEU A 324 6.82 -8.72 -27.87
N LEU A 325 6.06 -9.45 -27.07
CA LEU A 325 6.43 -10.79 -26.60
C LEU A 325 6.10 -11.87 -27.63
N ARG A 326 5.07 -11.63 -28.46
CA ARG A 326 4.62 -12.54 -29.50
C ARG A 326 4.07 -11.75 -30.69
N GLU A 327 4.48 -12.13 -31.89
CA GLU A 327 3.92 -11.62 -33.15
C GLU A 327 2.55 -12.26 -33.43
N GLY A 328 1.68 -11.55 -34.14
CA GLY A 328 0.38 -12.06 -34.55
C GLY A 328 -0.42 -11.11 -35.44
N THR A 329 -1.46 -11.62 -36.08
CA THR A 329 -2.18 -10.92 -37.17
C THR A 329 -3.71 -10.93 -37.03
N ASP A 330 -4.30 -11.84 -36.26
CA ASP A 330 -5.75 -11.88 -36.09
C ASP A 330 -6.21 -10.93 -34.99
N LEU A 331 -5.55 -10.94 -33.83
CA LEU A 331 -5.85 -10.02 -32.73
C LEU A 331 -4.59 -9.61 -31.95
N ALA A 332 -4.69 -8.51 -31.21
CA ALA A 332 -3.66 -8.08 -30.26
C ALA A 332 -4.16 -8.17 -28.81
N LEU A 333 -3.37 -8.80 -27.96
CA LEU A 333 -3.50 -8.75 -26.50
C LEU A 333 -2.51 -7.72 -25.95
N VAL A 334 -3.02 -6.59 -25.48
CA VAL A 334 -2.21 -5.56 -24.83
C VAL A 334 -2.39 -5.68 -23.33
N ALA A 335 -1.43 -6.30 -22.65
CA ALA A 335 -1.53 -6.65 -21.23
C ALA A 335 -0.52 -5.85 -20.39
N ILE A 336 -0.81 -5.71 -19.09
CA ILE A 336 0.04 -4.97 -18.17
C ILE A 336 0.12 -5.62 -16.79
N GLY A 337 1.33 -5.65 -16.23
CA GLY A 337 1.58 -6.22 -14.92
C GLY A 337 1.27 -7.73 -14.88
N VAL A 338 0.61 -8.17 -13.81
CA VAL A 338 0.29 -9.59 -13.56
C VAL A 338 -0.57 -10.27 -14.62
N THR A 339 -1.21 -9.54 -15.51
CA THR A 339 -2.05 -10.10 -16.59
C THR A 339 -1.25 -10.50 -17.83
N VAL A 340 0.03 -10.11 -17.93
CA VAL A 340 0.87 -10.36 -19.10
C VAL A 340 1.12 -11.86 -19.32
N LEU A 341 1.49 -12.61 -18.27
CA LEU A 341 1.71 -14.05 -18.42
C LEU A 341 0.40 -14.84 -18.70
N PRO A 342 -0.73 -14.57 -18.02
CA PRO A 342 -2.02 -15.09 -18.44
C PRO A 342 -2.38 -14.77 -19.91
N ALA A 343 -2.05 -13.58 -20.42
CA ALA A 343 -2.27 -13.22 -21.81
C ALA A 343 -1.38 -14.02 -22.78
N MET A 344 -0.12 -14.29 -22.43
CA MET A 344 0.75 -15.19 -23.19
C MET A 344 0.17 -16.60 -23.28
N GLN A 345 -0.31 -17.15 -22.15
CA GLN A 345 -0.95 -18.47 -22.10
C GLN A 345 -2.24 -18.52 -22.93
N ALA A 346 -3.07 -17.47 -22.88
CA ALA A 346 -4.25 -17.34 -23.73
C ALA A 346 -3.88 -17.35 -25.22
N ALA A 347 -2.82 -16.62 -25.59
CA ALA A 347 -2.32 -16.56 -26.95
C ALA A 347 -1.76 -17.90 -27.46
N GLU A 348 -1.11 -18.70 -26.60
CA GLU A 348 -0.70 -20.08 -26.90
C GLU A 348 -1.92 -20.94 -27.23
N ARG A 349 -2.96 -20.90 -26.40
CA ARG A 349 -4.19 -21.67 -26.63
C ARG A 349 -4.96 -21.22 -27.88
N LEU A 350 -5.02 -19.92 -28.17
CA LEU A 350 -5.58 -19.40 -29.43
C LEU A 350 -4.83 -19.97 -30.65
N ALA A 351 -3.51 -20.17 -30.52
CA ALA A 351 -2.68 -20.76 -31.58
C ALA A 351 -3.05 -22.21 -31.91
N GLU A 352 -3.45 -22.99 -30.89
CA GLU A 352 -3.92 -24.37 -31.06
C GLU A 352 -5.17 -24.45 -31.95
N GLU A 353 -5.92 -23.35 -32.06
CA GLU A 353 -7.09 -23.20 -32.92
C GLU A 353 -6.80 -22.44 -34.22
N GLY A 354 -5.52 -22.17 -34.52
CA GLY A 354 -5.10 -21.45 -35.71
C GLY A 354 -5.30 -19.93 -35.65
N ILE A 355 -5.59 -19.36 -34.47
CA ILE A 355 -5.76 -17.92 -34.27
C ILE A 355 -4.42 -17.28 -33.90
N SER A 356 -3.96 -16.35 -34.72
CA SER A 356 -2.69 -15.65 -34.59
C SER A 356 -2.82 -14.41 -33.70
N ALA A 357 -2.52 -14.55 -32.41
CA ALA A 357 -2.62 -13.47 -31.43
C ALA A 357 -1.26 -12.85 -31.07
N ALA A 358 -1.10 -11.55 -31.35
CA ALA A 358 0.05 -10.77 -30.88
C ALA A 358 -0.08 -10.48 -29.38
N VAL A 359 1.02 -10.45 -28.63
CA VAL A 359 1.02 -10.13 -27.19
C VAL A 359 2.02 -9.03 -26.89
N ILE A 360 1.53 -7.92 -26.34
CA ILE A 360 2.34 -6.79 -25.89
C ILE A 360 2.39 -6.79 -24.35
N ASN A 361 3.60 -6.82 -23.80
CA ASN A 361 3.85 -6.35 -22.45
C ASN A 361 3.95 -4.83 -22.49
N ALA A 362 2.90 -4.14 -22.06
CA ALA A 362 2.88 -2.69 -22.10
C ALA A 362 3.88 -2.08 -21.11
N ARG A 363 4.06 -2.72 -19.94
CA ARG A 363 4.91 -2.38 -18.77
C ARG A 363 4.82 -0.95 -18.20
N PHE A 364 4.36 0.02 -18.97
CA PHE A 364 4.07 1.39 -18.58
C PHE A 364 2.58 1.67 -18.78
N VAL A 365 1.93 2.20 -17.75
CA VAL A 365 0.62 2.88 -17.86
C VAL A 365 0.83 4.30 -18.38
N LYS A 366 1.95 4.92 -17.96
CA LYS A 366 2.36 6.25 -18.38
C LYS A 366 3.89 6.41 -18.36
N PRO A 367 4.49 6.99 -19.41
CA PRO A 367 3.90 7.16 -20.75
C PRO A 367 3.65 5.80 -21.43
N LEU A 368 2.62 5.71 -22.26
CA LEU A 368 2.37 4.52 -23.07
C LEU A 368 3.36 4.43 -24.24
N ASP A 369 3.70 3.21 -24.65
CA ASP A 369 4.39 2.99 -25.94
C ASP A 369 3.38 3.07 -27.09
N THR A 370 3.00 4.29 -27.44
CA THR A 370 2.05 4.56 -28.52
C THR A 370 2.54 4.05 -29.87
N VAL A 371 3.87 4.05 -30.10
CA VAL A 371 4.48 3.57 -31.34
C VAL A 371 4.30 2.06 -31.49
N LEU A 372 4.64 1.28 -30.46
CA LEU A 372 4.48 -0.18 -30.47
C LEU A 372 3.01 -0.56 -30.60
N ILE A 373 2.15 0.01 -29.75
CA ILE A 373 0.73 -0.32 -29.68
C ILE A 373 0.06 -0.05 -31.03
N THR A 374 0.28 1.13 -31.62
CA THR A 374 -0.37 1.50 -32.90
C THR A 374 0.18 0.71 -34.08
N ARG A 375 1.49 0.40 -34.09
CA ARG A 375 2.09 -0.46 -35.11
C ARG A 375 1.43 -1.83 -35.16
N VAL A 376 1.16 -2.43 -33.99
CA VAL A 376 0.48 -3.72 -33.89
C VAL A 376 -1.01 -3.58 -34.20
N ALA A 377 -1.68 -2.56 -33.63
CA ALA A 377 -3.10 -2.31 -33.83
C ALA A 377 -3.48 -2.17 -35.31
N ARG A 378 -2.63 -1.55 -36.14
CA ARG A 378 -2.85 -1.41 -37.59
C ARG A 378 -2.76 -2.71 -38.40
N ARG A 379 -2.30 -3.81 -37.80
CA ARG A 379 -2.05 -5.09 -38.49
C ARG A 379 -2.99 -6.20 -38.04
N VAL A 380 -3.81 -5.96 -37.03
CA VAL A 380 -4.72 -6.95 -36.44
C VAL A 380 -6.17 -6.59 -36.74
N LYS A 381 -7.06 -7.58 -36.62
CA LYS A 381 -8.50 -7.39 -36.85
C LYS A 381 -9.22 -6.81 -35.63
N CYS A 382 -8.71 -7.05 -34.43
CA CYS A 382 -9.23 -6.49 -33.18
C CYS A 382 -8.15 -6.41 -32.08
N LEU A 383 -8.44 -5.66 -31.02
CA LEU A 383 -7.52 -5.47 -29.90
C LEU A 383 -8.22 -5.61 -28.54
N LEU A 384 -7.66 -6.43 -27.67
CA LEU A 384 -8.12 -6.63 -26.29
C LEU A 384 -7.05 -6.09 -25.33
N THR A 385 -7.41 -5.14 -24.49
CA THR A 385 -6.53 -4.70 -23.39
C THR A 385 -6.83 -5.52 -22.14
N VAL A 386 -5.83 -5.88 -21.35
CA VAL A 386 -6.00 -6.70 -20.14
C VAL A 386 -5.30 -6.06 -18.94
N GLU A 387 -6.07 -5.68 -17.91
CA GLU A 387 -5.54 -5.07 -16.68
C GLU A 387 -6.18 -5.63 -15.40
N GLU A 388 -5.40 -5.76 -14.33
CA GLU A 388 -5.94 -5.99 -12.98
C GLU A 388 -6.14 -4.63 -12.27
N GLY A 389 -6.99 -3.80 -12.87
CA GLY A 389 -7.38 -2.47 -12.40
C GLY A 389 -8.79 -2.14 -12.88
N CYS A 390 -9.36 -1.03 -12.43
CA CYS A 390 -10.66 -0.57 -12.89
C CYS A 390 -10.61 -0.19 -14.37
N ARG A 391 -11.61 -0.63 -15.15
CA ARG A 391 -11.68 -0.33 -16.59
C ARG A 391 -11.82 1.18 -16.85
N MET A 392 -12.63 1.86 -16.04
CA MET A 392 -12.94 3.27 -16.19
C MET A 392 -11.72 4.12 -15.86
N GLY A 393 -11.20 4.81 -16.87
CA GLY A 393 -10.00 5.62 -16.72
C GLY A 393 -8.74 4.80 -16.43
N GLY A 394 -8.78 3.46 -16.53
CA GLY A 394 -7.61 2.59 -16.30
C GLY A 394 -6.63 2.55 -17.47
N PHE A 395 -5.80 1.50 -17.49
CA PHE A 395 -4.82 1.24 -18.54
C PHE A 395 -5.47 1.07 -19.91
N GLY A 396 -6.55 0.27 -20.00
CA GLY A 396 -7.25 0.03 -21.26
C GLY A 396 -7.85 1.30 -21.83
N SER A 397 -8.41 2.18 -20.97
CA SER A 397 -8.89 3.50 -21.39
C SER A 397 -7.76 4.35 -22.00
N ALA A 398 -6.57 4.35 -21.37
CA ALA A 398 -5.40 5.06 -21.88
C ALA A 398 -4.93 4.52 -23.25
N VAL A 399 -5.01 3.21 -23.47
CA VAL A 399 -4.72 2.61 -24.79
C VAL A 399 -5.73 3.08 -25.84
N LEU A 400 -7.02 3.13 -25.50
CA LEU A 400 -8.05 3.62 -26.44
C LEU A 400 -7.86 5.10 -26.78
N GLU A 401 -7.49 5.94 -25.80
CA GLU A 401 -7.10 7.34 -26.02
C GLU A 401 -5.94 7.42 -27.03
N ALA A 402 -4.88 6.64 -26.80
CA ALA A 402 -3.72 6.60 -27.69
C ALA A 402 -4.05 6.11 -29.11
N LEU A 403 -4.94 5.13 -29.26
CA LEU A 403 -5.40 4.69 -30.58
C LEU A 403 -6.15 5.81 -31.31
N SER A 404 -7.01 6.54 -30.60
CA SER A 404 -7.75 7.68 -31.15
C SER A 404 -6.82 8.82 -31.57
N GLU A 405 -5.83 9.16 -30.76
CA GLU A 405 -4.85 10.21 -31.05
C GLU A 405 -3.93 9.87 -32.24
N GLN A 406 -3.83 8.60 -32.60
CA GLN A 406 -2.95 8.08 -33.65
C GLN A 406 -3.73 7.64 -34.90
N ASP A 407 -4.98 8.11 -35.02
CA ASP A 407 -5.90 7.85 -36.13
C ASP A 407 -6.11 6.35 -36.42
N VAL A 408 -5.99 5.48 -35.41
CA VAL A 408 -6.35 4.07 -35.51
C VAL A 408 -7.86 3.94 -35.29
N ILE A 409 -8.60 4.27 -36.35
CA ILE A 409 -10.07 4.25 -36.37
C ILE A 409 -10.61 2.90 -36.85
N ASN A 410 -11.86 2.59 -36.50
CA ASN A 410 -12.59 1.39 -36.92
C ASN A 410 -11.98 0.04 -36.51
N LEU A 411 -11.00 0.02 -35.59
CA LEU A 411 -10.51 -1.21 -34.97
C LEU A 411 -11.48 -1.63 -33.85
N PRO A 412 -12.12 -2.81 -33.92
CA PRO A 412 -12.88 -3.34 -32.80
C PRO A 412 -11.99 -3.55 -31.58
N THR A 413 -12.30 -2.86 -30.50
CA THR A 413 -11.54 -2.91 -29.25
C THR A 413 -12.39 -3.37 -28.08
N ARG A 414 -11.77 -4.03 -27.10
CA ARG A 414 -12.40 -4.31 -25.81
C ARG A 414 -11.43 -4.14 -24.66
N VAL A 415 -11.95 -3.70 -23.52
CA VAL A 415 -11.18 -3.55 -22.27
C VAL A 415 -11.62 -4.63 -21.29
N LEU A 416 -10.73 -5.56 -20.99
CA LEU A 416 -10.86 -6.56 -19.94
C LEU A 416 -10.14 -6.08 -18.68
N GLY A 417 -10.91 -5.89 -17.62
CA GLY A 417 -10.45 -5.40 -16.33
C GLY A 417 -11.56 -5.45 -15.29
N LEU A 418 -11.33 -4.90 -14.12
CA LEU A 418 -12.30 -4.92 -13.02
C LEU A 418 -13.52 -4.04 -13.37
N PRO A 419 -14.75 -4.57 -13.18
CA PRO A 419 -15.98 -3.84 -13.51
C PRO A 419 -16.20 -2.64 -12.59
N ASP A 420 -17.10 -1.74 -13.00
CA ASP A 420 -17.55 -0.59 -12.19
C ASP A 420 -18.50 -1.04 -11.06
N LYS A 421 -17.93 -1.76 -10.11
CA LYS A 421 -18.57 -2.17 -8.85
C LYS A 421 -17.49 -2.53 -7.84
N TYR A 422 -17.87 -2.45 -6.57
CA TYR A 422 -17.04 -2.98 -5.50
C TYR A 422 -16.91 -4.49 -5.60
N ILE A 423 -15.67 -4.97 -5.55
CA ILE A 423 -15.32 -6.38 -5.65
C ILE A 423 -15.42 -7.02 -4.26
N GLU A 424 -16.01 -8.20 -4.20
CA GLU A 424 -16.23 -8.95 -2.97
C GLU A 424 -14.94 -9.58 -2.44
N GLN A 425 -14.93 -9.95 -1.16
CA GLN A 425 -13.84 -10.73 -0.58
C GLN A 425 -13.76 -12.13 -1.22
N GLY A 426 -12.54 -12.60 -1.50
CA GLY A 426 -12.33 -13.93 -2.07
C GLY A 426 -10.87 -14.16 -2.45
N SER A 427 -10.46 -15.42 -2.63
CA SER A 427 -9.08 -15.69 -3.07
C SER A 427 -8.81 -15.03 -4.43
N GLN A 428 -7.56 -14.57 -4.64
CA GLN A 428 -7.18 -13.91 -5.90
C GLN A 428 -7.47 -14.78 -7.12
N ASP A 429 -7.25 -16.11 -7.03
CA ASP A 429 -7.51 -17.03 -8.14
C ASP A 429 -9.00 -17.11 -8.50
N ILE A 430 -9.88 -17.17 -7.49
CA ILE A 430 -11.34 -17.19 -7.70
C ILE A 430 -11.80 -15.87 -8.30
N LEU A 431 -11.33 -14.74 -7.76
CA LEU A 431 -11.72 -13.42 -8.24
C LEU A 431 -11.21 -13.17 -9.67
N ARG A 432 -9.95 -13.53 -9.97
CA ARG A 432 -9.39 -13.45 -11.33
C ARG A 432 -10.20 -14.28 -12.31
N ALA A 433 -10.55 -15.52 -11.97
CA ALA A 433 -11.40 -16.36 -12.83
C ALA A 433 -12.77 -15.74 -13.05
N ARG A 434 -13.41 -15.24 -11.98
CA ARG A 434 -14.73 -14.59 -12.04
C ARG A 434 -14.76 -13.35 -12.93
N TYR A 435 -13.67 -12.58 -12.96
CA TYR A 435 -13.54 -11.36 -13.74
C TYR A 435 -12.77 -11.55 -15.05
N GLY A 436 -12.55 -12.80 -15.47
CA GLY A 436 -11.94 -13.13 -16.76
C GLY A 436 -10.43 -12.85 -16.86
N LEU A 437 -9.74 -12.59 -15.76
CA LEU A 437 -8.32 -12.23 -15.72
C LEU A 437 -7.36 -13.45 -15.69
N THR A 438 -7.89 -14.66 -15.86
CA THR A 438 -7.09 -15.89 -16.05
C THR A 438 -6.79 -16.09 -17.53
N ALA A 439 -5.85 -16.99 -17.85
CA ALA A 439 -5.57 -17.38 -19.24
C ALA A 439 -6.85 -17.85 -19.97
N GLU A 440 -7.68 -18.65 -19.29
CA GLU A 440 -8.99 -19.10 -19.79
C GLU A 440 -9.90 -17.92 -20.10
N GLY A 441 -10.07 -16.99 -19.15
CA GLY A 441 -10.96 -15.84 -19.31
C GLY A 441 -10.51 -14.89 -20.42
N ILE A 442 -9.19 -14.64 -20.53
CA ILE A 442 -8.61 -13.82 -21.60
C ILE A 442 -8.81 -14.49 -22.96
N TYR A 443 -8.61 -15.81 -23.05
CA TYR A 443 -8.86 -16.60 -24.26
C TYR A 443 -10.32 -16.47 -24.71
N GLU A 444 -11.29 -16.67 -23.81
CA GLU A 444 -12.73 -16.60 -24.14
C GLU A 444 -13.12 -15.19 -24.59
N GLU A 445 -12.62 -14.17 -23.91
CA GLU A 445 -12.88 -12.77 -24.24
C GLU A 445 -12.30 -12.39 -25.61
N ALA A 446 -11.07 -12.83 -25.90
CA ALA A 446 -10.38 -12.61 -27.16
C ALA A 446 -11.10 -13.29 -28.34
N LYS A 447 -11.49 -14.56 -28.15
CA LYS A 447 -12.22 -15.35 -29.15
C LYS A 447 -13.60 -14.75 -29.42
N GLY A 448 -14.32 -14.36 -28.36
CA GLY A 448 -15.61 -13.68 -28.48
C GLY A 448 -15.50 -12.33 -29.21
N LEU A 449 -14.44 -11.54 -28.95
CA LEU A 449 -14.18 -10.31 -29.68
C LEU A 449 -13.90 -10.59 -31.16
N LEU A 450 -13.03 -11.55 -31.49
CA LEU A 450 -12.70 -11.90 -32.87
C LEU A 450 -13.93 -12.40 -33.65
N ALA A 451 -14.74 -13.29 -33.06
CA ALA A 451 -15.97 -13.78 -33.69
C ALA A 451 -16.98 -12.66 -34.00
N THR A 452 -17.05 -11.63 -33.14
CA THR A 452 -17.88 -10.43 -33.35
C THR A 452 -17.44 -9.68 -34.61
N VAL A 453 -16.13 -9.61 -34.87
CA VAL A 453 -15.56 -8.98 -36.08
C VAL A 453 -15.87 -9.80 -37.33
N GLU A 454 -15.67 -11.11 -37.27
CA GLU A 454 -15.86 -12.00 -38.43
C GLU A 454 -17.32 -12.10 -38.88
N LEU A 455 -18.27 -12.04 -37.94
CA LEU A 455 -19.69 -12.05 -38.26
C LEU A 455 -20.22 -10.69 -38.77
N GLY A 456 -19.40 -9.63 -38.78
CA GLY A 456 -19.82 -8.27 -39.13
C GLY A 456 -20.86 -7.67 -38.17
N VAL A 457 -21.12 -8.34 -37.04
CA VAL A 457 -22.06 -7.90 -36.02
C VAL A 457 -21.30 -6.94 -35.13
N GLN A 458 -21.30 -5.65 -35.43
CA GLN A 458 -21.03 -4.65 -34.39
C GLN A 458 -22.09 -4.84 -33.30
N ALA A 459 -21.78 -5.65 -32.29
CA ALA A 459 -22.65 -5.93 -31.18
C ALA A 459 -22.82 -4.64 -30.36
N ARG A 460 -23.73 -3.78 -30.81
CA ARG A 460 -24.35 -2.75 -29.98
C ARG A 460 -25.12 -3.48 -28.88
N ARG A 461 -24.59 -3.45 -27.67
CA ARG A 461 -25.37 -3.54 -26.44
C ARG A 461 -25.17 -2.26 -25.66
#